data_AF-A0A498I9I0-F1
#
_entry.id   AF-A0A498I9I0-F1
#
_cell.length_a   1.000
_cell.length_b   1.000
_cell.length_c   1.000
_cell.angle_alpha   90.00
_cell.angle_beta   90.00
_cell.angle_gamma   90.00
#
_symmetry.space_group_name_H-M   'P 1'
#
loop_
_entity.id
_entity.type
_entity.pdbx_description
1 polymer ?
#
loop_
_entity_poly.entity_id
_entity_poly.type
_entity_poly.pdbx_seq_one_letter_code
_entity_poly.pdbx_strand_id
1 'polypeptide(L)'
;MSNYISSILFMVITTFLLGLLSPAAVLASRDISPPYYESNYDPDLAPEEAPIIVKDFPPEPLPGRDSDQSNFLEACAVRLTGDCGEAIFTDIFWNQTSPISDHCCRNLVGLGLRCHVGLVANIINNHPAAFKTNEIMLLLRSLDIWNMCALVAKVEPAIPSPSPHEENNEIVFYV
;
A
#
# COMPACT_ATOMS: atom_id res chain seq x y z
N MET A 1 -28.13 -11.67 30.48
CA MET A 1 -26.93 -10.80 30.50
C MET A 1 -25.81 -11.34 31.39
N SER A 2 -26.10 -11.88 32.59
CA SER A 2 -25.08 -12.45 33.50
C SER A 2 -24.25 -13.60 32.89
N ASN A 3 -24.89 -14.51 32.14
CA ASN A 3 -24.22 -15.68 31.55
C ASN A 3 -23.25 -15.30 30.42
N TYR A 4 -23.52 -14.22 29.69
CA TYR A 4 -22.69 -13.74 28.59
C TYR A 4 -21.39 -13.10 29.12
N ILE A 5 -21.51 -12.32 30.20
CA ILE A 5 -20.35 -11.70 30.87
C ILE A 5 -19.46 -12.78 31.50
N SER A 6 -20.08 -13.82 32.09
CA SER A 6 -19.35 -14.99 32.60
C SER A 6 -18.57 -15.71 31.50
N SER A 7 -19.21 -16.01 30.35
CA SER A 7 -18.54 -16.65 29.22
C SER A 7 -17.38 -15.83 28.65
N ILE A 8 -17.52 -14.50 28.55
CA ILE A 8 -16.44 -13.62 28.10
C ILE A 8 -15.28 -13.64 29.10
N LEU A 9 -15.58 -13.56 30.40
CA LEU A 9 -14.56 -13.57 31.44
C LEU A 9 -13.77 -14.88 31.44
N PHE A 10 -14.45 -16.03 31.24
CA PHE A 10 -13.77 -17.32 31.09
C PHE A 10 -12.87 -17.38 29.85
N MET A 11 -13.30 -16.82 28.71
CA MET A 11 -12.48 -16.78 27.48
C MET A 11 -11.24 -15.89 27.62
N VAL A 12 -11.34 -14.76 28.32
CA VAL A 12 -10.19 -13.90 28.59
C VAL A 12 -9.22 -14.59 29.55
N ILE A 13 -9.72 -15.25 30.60
CA ILE A 13 -8.85 -15.95 31.55
C ILE A 13 -8.12 -17.13 30.89
N THR A 14 -8.76 -17.91 30.03
CA THR A 14 -8.11 -19.04 29.35
C THR A 14 -7.07 -18.59 28.32
N THR A 15 -7.30 -17.48 27.61
CA THR A 15 -6.32 -16.91 26.67
C THR A 15 -5.10 -16.34 27.38
N PHE A 16 -5.27 -15.71 28.54
CA PHE A 16 -4.16 -15.24 29.37
C PHE A 16 -3.37 -16.39 30.00
N LEU A 17 -4.03 -17.48 30.43
CA LEU A 17 -3.35 -18.64 31.02
C LEU A 17 -2.59 -19.48 29.97
N LEU A 18 -3.05 -19.52 28.72
CA LEU A 18 -2.37 -20.22 27.61
C LEU A 18 -1.29 -19.37 26.93
N GLY A 19 -1.29 -18.04 27.12
CA GLY A 19 -0.33 -17.10 26.54
C GLY A 19 1.04 -17.01 27.24
N LEU A 20 1.25 -17.72 28.35
CA LEU A 20 2.52 -17.68 29.11
C LEU A 20 3.50 -18.81 28.79
N LEU A 21 3.22 -19.63 27.77
CA LEU A 21 4.14 -20.64 27.25
C LEU A 21 4.46 -20.37 25.78
N SER A 22 5.06 -19.22 25.48
CA SER A 22 5.89 -19.08 24.29
C SER A 22 7.36 -19.29 24.71
N PRO A 23 7.98 -20.43 24.38
CA PRO A 23 9.42 -20.54 24.50
C PRO A 23 10.06 -19.55 23.52
N ALA A 24 10.94 -18.70 24.06
CA ALA A 24 11.89 -17.92 23.30
C ALA A 24 12.69 -18.86 22.38
N ALA A 25 12.24 -18.98 21.14
CA ALA A 25 12.90 -19.76 20.12
C ALA A 25 12.62 -19.13 18.76
N VAL A 26 13.26 -17.99 18.48
CA VAL A 26 13.96 -17.76 17.20
C VAL A 26 15.00 -16.65 17.45
N LEU A 27 16.19 -17.01 17.92
CA LEU A 27 17.41 -16.23 17.62
C LEU A 27 18.34 -17.15 16.85
N ALA A 28 18.01 -17.33 15.57
CA ALA A 28 18.94 -17.75 14.55
C ALA A 28 18.78 -16.75 13.40
N SER A 29 19.27 -15.53 13.61
CA SER A 29 19.49 -14.59 12.50
C SER A 29 20.62 -15.15 11.65
N ARG A 30 20.27 -15.70 10.50
CA ARG A 30 21.22 -15.87 9.41
C ARG A 30 21.48 -14.46 8.87
N ASP A 31 22.67 -13.93 9.16
CA ASP A 31 23.19 -12.74 8.47
C ASP A 31 23.37 -13.08 6.99
N ILE A 32 22.35 -12.74 6.19
CA ILE A 32 22.51 -12.43 4.77
C ILE A 32 22.05 -10.98 4.62
N SER A 33 22.98 -10.07 4.82
CA SER A 33 22.90 -8.73 4.28
C SER A 33 22.80 -8.83 2.75
N PRO A 34 21.86 -8.14 2.08
CA PRO A 34 21.86 -8.03 0.63
C PRO A 34 23.19 -7.41 0.17
N PRO A 35 23.73 -7.81 -1.00
CA PRO A 35 24.92 -7.16 -1.53
C PRO A 35 24.60 -5.68 -1.73
N TYR A 36 25.26 -4.85 -0.92
CA TYR A 36 25.33 -3.41 -1.13
C TYR A 36 25.81 -3.18 -2.56
N TYR A 37 25.02 -2.44 -3.34
CA TYR A 37 25.41 -2.03 -4.69
C TYR A 37 26.58 -1.05 -4.56
N GLU A 38 27.78 -1.54 -4.86
CA GLU A 38 28.99 -0.73 -4.93
C GLU A 38 28.93 0.14 -6.19
N SER A 39 28.53 1.40 -6.03
CA SER A 39 28.70 2.42 -7.06
C SER A 39 30.17 2.82 -7.09
N ASN A 40 30.91 2.37 -8.10
CA ASN A 40 32.23 2.92 -8.44
C ASN A 40 32.07 4.39 -8.83
N TYR A 41 32.25 5.30 -7.87
CA TYR A 41 32.34 6.74 -8.10
C TYR A 41 33.81 7.09 -8.35
N ASP A 42 34.11 7.54 -9.57
CA ASP A 42 35.43 7.99 -10.00
C ASP A 42 35.66 9.44 -9.52
N PRO A 43 36.60 9.69 -8.60
CA PRO A 43 36.82 11.00 -8.01
C PRO A 43 37.43 12.05 -8.97
N ASP A 44 37.87 11.65 -10.18
CA ASP A 44 38.62 12.54 -11.08
C ASP A 44 37.73 13.37 -12.04
N LEU A 45 36.40 13.30 -11.91
CA LEU A 45 35.44 14.01 -12.77
C LEU A 45 34.64 15.14 -12.09
N ALA A 46 35.01 15.55 -10.87
CA ALA A 46 34.40 16.73 -10.25
C ALA A 46 35.02 18.03 -10.83
N PRO A 47 34.22 18.97 -11.38
CA PRO A 47 34.73 20.25 -11.83
C PRO A 47 35.32 21.05 -10.67
N GLU A 48 36.46 21.66 -10.94
CA GLU A 48 37.27 22.51 -10.07
C GLU A 48 36.43 23.58 -9.33
N GLU A 49 36.80 23.76 -8.07
CA GLU A 49 36.09 24.41 -6.97
C GLU A 49 35.70 25.88 -7.24
N ALA A 50 34.43 26.22 -7.00
CA ALA A 50 34.02 27.59 -6.67
C ALA A 50 33.47 27.60 -5.24
N PRO A 51 33.97 28.48 -4.34
CA PRO A 51 33.64 28.40 -2.93
C PRO A 51 32.28 29.06 -2.68
N ILE A 52 31.26 28.28 -2.32
CA ILE A 52 30.03 28.82 -1.74
C ILE A 52 30.07 28.59 -0.24
N ILE A 53 30.39 29.66 0.48
CA ILE A 53 30.05 29.80 1.89
C ILE A 53 28.53 29.70 2.02
N VAL A 54 27.99 28.61 2.57
CA VAL A 54 26.66 28.62 3.17
C VAL A 54 26.83 28.53 4.67
N LYS A 55 26.80 29.70 5.31
CA LYS A 55 26.48 29.79 6.73
C LYS A 55 25.11 29.15 6.93
N ASP A 56 25.07 28.26 7.93
CA ASP A 56 23.93 27.89 8.75
C ASP A 56 22.61 28.58 8.36
N PHE A 57 21.76 27.86 7.62
CA PHE A 57 20.35 28.18 7.48
C PHE A 57 19.57 26.98 8.01
N PRO A 58 18.90 27.08 9.18
CA PRO A 58 17.86 26.13 9.52
C PRO A 58 16.77 26.24 8.43
N PRO A 59 16.30 25.13 7.82
CA PRO A 59 15.25 25.22 6.83
C PRO A 59 13.94 25.60 7.52
N GLU A 60 13.62 26.88 7.53
CA GLU A 60 12.27 27.37 7.72
C GLU A 60 11.40 26.85 6.54
N PRO A 61 10.20 26.28 6.78
CA PRO A 61 9.34 25.80 5.71
C PRO A 61 8.97 26.93 4.75
N LEU A 62 9.32 26.78 3.46
CA LEU A 62 8.94 27.73 2.42
C LEU A 62 7.40 27.84 2.36
N PRO A 63 6.82 29.04 2.55
CA PRO A 63 5.38 29.23 2.43
C PRO A 63 4.95 28.91 0.99
N GLY A 64 4.00 27.98 0.83
CA GLY A 64 3.48 27.52 -0.46
C GLY A 64 3.83 26.07 -0.81
N ARG A 65 4.90 25.51 -0.21
CA ARG A 65 5.26 24.10 -0.44
C ARG A 65 4.27 23.13 0.21
N ASP A 66 3.65 23.58 1.30
CA ASP A 66 2.56 22.91 1.99
C ASP A 66 1.25 22.99 1.20
N SER A 67 0.90 24.17 0.65
CA SER A 67 -0.32 24.33 -0.16
C SER A 67 -0.26 23.54 -1.47
N ASP A 68 0.89 23.51 -2.15
CA ASP A 68 1.05 22.75 -3.39
C ASP A 68 0.96 21.24 -3.12
N GLN A 69 1.55 20.80 -2.00
CA GLN A 69 1.49 19.41 -1.57
C GLN A 69 0.07 19.01 -1.15
N SER A 70 -0.66 19.87 -0.43
CA SER A 70 -2.04 19.60 -0.04
C SER A 70 -2.97 19.55 -1.25
N ASN A 71 -2.84 20.50 -2.18
CA ASN A 71 -3.61 20.53 -3.43
C ASN A 71 -3.37 19.27 -4.27
N PHE A 72 -2.12 18.82 -4.37
CA PHE A 72 -1.80 17.57 -5.05
C PHE A 72 -2.48 16.36 -4.39
N LEU A 73 -2.41 16.25 -3.06
CA LEU A 73 -3.00 15.13 -2.33
C LEU A 73 -4.53 15.17 -2.37
N GLU A 74 -5.14 16.34 -2.36
CA GLU A 74 -6.58 16.50 -2.55
C GLU A 74 -7.01 16.00 -3.93
N ALA A 75 -6.30 16.38 -5.00
CA ALA A 75 -6.54 15.87 -6.35
C ALA A 75 -6.36 14.35 -6.46
N CYS A 76 -5.48 13.75 -5.67
CA CYS A 76 -5.37 12.30 -5.54
C CYS A 76 -6.58 11.69 -4.81
N ALA A 77 -6.97 12.26 -3.67
CA ALA A 77 -8.01 11.71 -2.80
C ALA A 77 -9.38 11.67 -3.49
N VAL A 78 -9.74 12.73 -4.23
CA VAL A 78 -11.05 12.81 -4.93
C VAL A 78 -11.24 11.75 -6.02
N ARG A 79 -10.16 11.12 -6.48
CA ARG A 79 -10.18 10.06 -7.49
C ARG A 79 -10.21 8.65 -6.88
N LEU A 80 -10.02 8.52 -5.57
CA LEU A 80 -10.07 7.25 -4.83
C LEU A 80 -11.07 7.33 -3.67
N THR A 81 -12.36 7.49 -4.01
CA THR A 81 -13.45 7.65 -3.05
C THR A 81 -14.40 6.45 -3.03
N GLY A 82 -15.32 6.42 -2.07
CA GLY A 82 -16.33 5.37 -1.93
C GLY A 82 -15.72 4.02 -1.54
N ASP A 83 -16.39 2.94 -1.94
CA ASP A 83 -16.06 1.57 -1.54
C ASP A 83 -14.60 1.18 -1.82
N CYS A 84 -14.01 1.67 -2.93
CA CYS A 84 -12.62 1.39 -3.26
C CYS A 84 -11.64 2.08 -2.31
N GLY A 85 -11.89 3.34 -1.97
CA GLY A 85 -11.06 4.07 -1.00
C GLY A 85 -11.15 3.43 0.38
N GLU A 86 -12.36 3.06 0.81
CA GLU A 86 -12.59 2.39 2.10
C GLU A 86 -11.90 1.02 2.16
N ALA A 87 -12.05 0.19 1.13
CA ALA A 87 -11.43 -1.14 1.10
C ALA A 87 -9.89 -1.05 1.19
N ILE A 88 -9.28 -0.15 0.41
CA ILE A 88 -7.81 0.02 0.40
C ILE A 88 -7.34 0.59 1.74
N PHE A 89 -8.04 1.58 2.29
CA PHE A 89 -7.72 2.18 3.58
C PHE A 89 -7.82 1.17 4.73
N THR A 90 -8.88 0.37 4.77
CA THR A 90 -9.08 -0.63 5.84
C THR A 90 -8.08 -1.77 5.76
N ASP A 91 -7.71 -2.22 4.56
CA ASP A 91 -6.63 -3.19 4.37
C ASP A 91 -5.29 -2.63 4.89
N ILE A 92 -4.91 -1.42 4.46
CA ILE A 92 -3.64 -0.80 4.87
C ILE A 92 -3.57 -0.58 6.38
N PHE A 93 -4.55 0.09 6.98
CA PHE A 93 -4.44 0.60 8.34
C PHE A 93 -5.01 -0.31 9.42
N TRP A 94 -5.91 -1.24 9.06
CA TRP A 94 -6.49 -2.21 10.00
C TRP A 94 -6.13 -3.66 9.68
N ASN A 95 -5.36 -3.92 8.62
CA ASN A 95 -5.03 -5.27 8.19
C ASN A 95 -6.28 -6.14 7.97
N GLN A 96 -7.38 -5.51 7.53
CA GLN A 96 -8.57 -6.24 7.15
C GLN A 96 -8.31 -6.85 5.77
N THR A 97 -8.15 -8.16 5.71
CA THR A 97 -7.86 -8.92 4.48
C THR A 97 -9.06 -9.07 3.55
N SER A 98 -9.95 -8.08 3.53
CA SER A 98 -11.06 -8.03 2.59
C SER A 98 -10.49 -7.90 1.18
N PRO A 99 -10.84 -8.81 0.25
CA PRO A 99 -10.27 -8.77 -1.09
C PRO A 99 -10.55 -7.43 -1.78
N ILE A 100 -9.49 -6.75 -2.22
CA ILE A 100 -9.62 -5.56 -3.06
C ILE A 100 -10.05 -6.03 -4.45
N SER A 101 -11.22 -5.57 -4.91
CA SER A 101 -11.75 -5.97 -6.22
C SER A 101 -10.87 -5.49 -7.37
N ASP A 102 -10.92 -6.20 -8.51
CA ASP A 102 -10.20 -5.80 -9.73
C ASP A 102 -10.54 -4.39 -10.20
N HIS A 103 -11.80 -3.97 -10.05
CA HIS A 103 -12.24 -2.60 -10.34
C HIS A 103 -11.50 -1.60 -9.45
N CYS A 104 -11.44 -1.86 -8.14
CA CYS A 104 -10.70 -1.00 -7.22
C CYS A 104 -9.20 -1.02 -7.48
N CYS A 105 -8.64 -2.15 -7.90
CA CYS A 105 -7.24 -2.21 -8.33
C CYS A 105 -6.95 -1.37 -9.57
N ARG A 106 -7.81 -1.41 -10.59
CA ARG A 106 -7.68 -0.56 -11.78
C ARG A 106 -7.80 0.92 -11.43
N ASN A 107 -8.73 1.29 -10.54
CA ASN A 107 -8.85 2.67 -10.06
C ASN A 107 -7.58 3.10 -9.31
N LEU A 108 -7.10 2.26 -8.38
CA LEU A 108 -5.86 2.48 -7.63
C LEU A 108 -4.69 2.75 -8.58
N VAL A 109 -4.44 1.84 -9.52
CA VAL A 109 -3.35 1.96 -10.49
C VAL A 109 -3.50 3.21 -11.37
N GLY A 110 -4.73 3.55 -11.78
CA GLY A 110 -5.03 4.75 -12.58
C GLY A 110 -4.74 6.08 -11.87
N LEU A 111 -4.66 6.11 -10.53
CA LEU A 111 -4.20 7.29 -9.78
C LEU A 111 -2.69 7.53 -9.91
N GLY A 112 -1.92 6.45 -10.02
CA GLY A 112 -0.47 6.47 -10.00
C GLY A 112 0.15 6.28 -8.61
N LEU A 113 1.33 5.65 -8.59
CA LEU A 113 2.01 5.23 -7.36
C LEU A 113 2.30 6.42 -6.43
N ARG A 114 2.64 7.58 -7.00
CA ARG A 114 2.89 8.80 -6.24
C ARG A 114 1.64 9.28 -5.48
N CYS A 115 0.46 9.18 -6.08
CA CYS A 115 -0.79 9.51 -5.39
C CYS A 115 -1.04 8.55 -4.23
N HIS A 116 -0.92 7.24 -4.49
CA HIS A 116 -1.16 6.22 -3.48
C HIS A 116 -0.26 6.35 -2.25
N VAL A 117 1.07 6.33 -2.46
CA VAL A 117 2.04 6.44 -1.36
C VAL A 117 1.93 7.79 -0.66
N GLY A 118 1.67 8.87 -1.42
CA GLY A 118 1.47 10.21 -0.87
C GLY A 118 0.27 10.28 0.09
N LEU A 119 -0.87 9.69 -0.29
CA LEU A 119 -2.07 9.65 0.56
C LEU A 119 -1.82 8.85 1.85
N VAL A 120 -1.18 7.68 1.74
CA VAL A 120 -0.87 6.84 2.91
C VAL A 120 0.10 7.56 3.86
N ALA A 121 1.19 8.13 3.34
CA ALA A 121 2.12 8.91 4.15
C ALA A 121 1.45 10.12 4.81
N ASN A 122 0.56 10.81 4.09
CA ASN A 122 -0.20 11.93 4.63
C ASN A 122 -1.09 11.51 5.81
N ILE A 123 -1.78 10.36 5.71
CA ILE A 123 -2.61 9.84 6.82
C ILE A 123 -1.74 9.52 8.04
N ILE A 124 -0.60 8.84 7.84
CA ILE A 124 0.33 8.50 8.93
C ILE A 124 0.80 9.77 9.66
N ASN A 125 1.18 10.80 8.90
CA ASN A 125 1.71 12.04 9.46
C ASN A 125 0.64 12.93 10.12
N ASN A 126 -0.61 12.90 9.64
CA ASN A 126 -1.71 13.63 10.26
C ASN A 126 -2.33 12.91 11.47
N HIS A 127 -2.13 11.60 11.59
CA HIS A 127 -2.62 10.79 12.72
C HIS A 127 -1.47 10.03 13.42
N PRO A 128 -0.43 10.72 13.92
CA PRO A 128 0.79 10.08 14.38
C PRO A 128 0.56 9.19 15.61
N ALA A 129 -0.36 9.57 16.49
CA ALA A 129 -0.72 8.78 17.68
C ALA A 129 -1.30 7.39 17.32
N ALA A 130 -1.95 7.27 16.15
CA ALA A 130 -2.52 6.01 15.70
C ALA A 130 -1.53 5.18 14.88
N PHE A 131 -0.72 5.82 14.04
CA PHE A 131 -0.04 5.12 12.95
C PHE A 131 1.49 5.25 12.93
N LYS A 132 2.09 6.25 13.59
CA LYS A 132 3.53 6.53 13.44
C LYS A 132 4.41 5.38 13.92
N THR A 133 4.02 4.70 15.00
CA THR A 133 4.74 3.52 15.53
C THR A 133 4.86 2.39 14.51
N ASN A 134 3.89 2.27 13.59
CA ASN A 134 3.85 1.22 12.58
C ASN A 134 4.12 1.76 11.16
N GLU A 135 4.69 2.96 11.02
CA GLU A 135 4.85 3.65 9.74
C GLU A 135 5.49 2.77 8.65
N ILE A 136 6.60 2.10 8.98
CA ILE A 136 7.30 1.23 8.03
C ILE A 136 6.39 0.09 7.57
N MET A 137 5.69 -0.57 8.49
CA MET A 137 4.76 -1.67 8.18
C MET A 137 3.61 -1.21 7.30
N LEU A 138 3.03 -0.03 7.59
CA LEU A 138 1.91 0.52 6.82
C LEU A 138 2.34 0.93 5.41
N LEU A 139 3.53 1.49 5.25
CA LEU A 139 4.10 1.83 3.94
C LEU A 139 4.41 0.57 3.11
N LEU A 140 4.98 -0.46 3.73
CA LEU A 140 5.23 -1.74 3.04
C LEU A 140 3.91 -2.38 2.57
N ARG A 141 2.91 -2.49 3.45
CA ARG A 141 1.58 -3.02 3.09
C ARG A 141 0.95 -2.21 1.96
N SER A 142 1.05 -0.89 2.01
CA SER A 142 0.60 -0.01 0.94
C SER A 142 1.26 -0.33 -0.41
N LEU A 143 2.57 -0.58 -0.43
CA LEU A 143 3.30 -0.96 -1.64
C LEU A 143 2.91 -2.36 -2.13
N ASP A 144 2.68 -3.31 -1.23
CA ASP A 144 2.25 -4.67 -1.59
C ASP A 144 0.89 -4.65 -2.30
N ILE A 145 -0.07 -3.89 -1.76
CA ILE A 145 -1.39 -3.68 -2.39
C ILE A 145 -1.22 -3.04 -3.78
N TRP A 146 -0.38 -2.01 -3.89
CA TRP A 146 -0.12 -1.37 -5.17
C TRP A 146 0.42 -2.36 -6.20
N ASN A 147 1.43 -3.15 -5.82
CA ASN A 147 2.06 -4.13 -6.70
C ASN A 147 1.08 -5.22 -7.13
N MET A 148 0.27 -5.73 -6.19
CA MET A 148 -0.81 -6.68 -6.49
C MET A 148 -1.78 -6.08 -7.52
N CYS A 149 -2.26 -4.86 -7.29
CA CYS A 149 -3.17 -4.20 -8.22
C CYS A 149 -2.53 -3.87 -9.58
N ALA A 150 -1.23 -3.56 -9.61
CA ALA A 150 -0.50 -3.33 -10.85
C ALA A 150 -0.39 -4.60 -11.70
N LEU A 151 -0.41 -5.80 -11.09
CA LEU A 151 -0.52 -7.06 -11.82
C LEU A 151 -1.91 -7.21 -12.43
N VAL A 152 -2.98 -6.96 -11.66
CA VAL A 152 -4.37 -7.00 -12.15
C VAL A 152 -4.59 -6.05 -13.32
N ALA A 153 -4.05 -4.83 -13.25
CA ALA A 153 -4.20 -3.83 -14.31
C ALA A 153 -3.45 -4.20 -15.62
N LYS A 154 -2.46 -5.09 -15.57
CA LYS A 154 -1.76 -5.61 -16.75
C LYS A 154 -2.50 -6.77 -17.41
N VAL A 155 -3.40 -7.43 -16.68
CA VAL A 155 -4.24 -8.48 -17.24
C VAL A 155 -5.36 -7.82 -18.03
N GLU A 156 -5.36 -8.01 -19.34
CA GLU A 156 -6.45 -7.56 -20.20
C GLU A 156 -7.75 -8.21 -19.71
N PRO A 157 -8.88 -7.47 -19.63
CA PRO A 157 -10.15 -8.05 -19.21
C PRO A 157 -10.45 -9.25 -20.09
N ALA A 158 -10.64 -10.43 -19.50
CA ALA A 158 -11.05 -11.60 -20.25
C ALA A 158 -12.36 -11.28 -20.99
N ILE A 159 -12.29 -11.12 -22.31
CA ILE A 159 -13.49 -11.08 -23.14
C ILE A 159 -14.16 -12.45 -22.95
N PRO A 160 -15.43 -12.53 -22.51
CA PRO A 160 -16.12 -13.82 -22.47
C PRO A 160 -16.12 -14.38 -23.89
N SER A 161 -15.41 -15.49 -24.08
CA SER A 161 -15.41 -16.24 -25.34
C SER A 161 -16.86 -16.56 -25.71
N PRO A 162 -17.30 -16.35 -26.96
CA PRO A 162 -18.62 -16.79 -27.38
C PRO A 162 -18.73 -18.30 -27.13
N SER A 163 -19.77 -18.69 -26.40
CA SER A 163 -20.04 -20.09 -26.07
C SER A 163 -20.33 -20.90 -27.33
N PRO A 164 -19.81 -22.13 -27.47
CA PRO A 164 -20.05 -22.96 -28.63
C PRO A 164 -21.39 -23.69 -28.47
N HIS A 165 -22.50 -23.00 -28.68
CA HIS A 165 -23.81 -23.62 -28.92
C HIS A 165 -24.60 -22.73 -29.87
N GLU A 166 -24.48 -23.00 -31.17
CA GLU A 166 -25.60 -23.38 -32.06
C GLU A 166 -25.05 -23.54 -33.49
N GLU A 167 -24.38 -24.67 -33.72
CA GLU A 167 -24.21 -25.22 -35.07
C GLU A 167 -25.50 -25.98 -35.42
N ASN A 168 -25.92 -25.86 -36.69
CA ASN A 168 -27.01 -26.56 -37.39
C ASN A 168 -28.33 -25.77 -37.56
N ASN A 169 -28.41 -24.97 -38.63
CA ASN A 169 -29.27 -25.43 -39.72
C ASN A 169 -28.76 -25.00 -41.10
N GLU A 170 -29.01 -25.91 -42.02
CA GLU A 170 -28.46 -26.11 -43.34
C GLU A 170 -28.89 -25.06 -44.38
N ILE A 171 -28.05 -24.92 -45.39
CA ILE A 171 -28.19 -24.10 -46.59
C ILE A 171 -29.40 -24.56 -47.40
N VAL A 172 -30.24 -23.64 -47.89
CA VAL A 172 -31.07 -23.89 -49.08
C VAL A 172 -30.89 -22.77 -50.11
N PHE A 173 -30.67 -23.24 -51.34
CA PHE A 173 -30.28 -22.59 -52.58
C PHE A 173 -31.26 -21.53 -53.14
N TYR A 174 -30.67 -20.56 -53.85
CA TYR A 174 -31.11 -19.75 -55.02
C TYR A 174 -32.60 -19.53 -55.30
N VAL A 175 -32.96 -18.25 -55.50
CA VAL A 175 -33.74 -17.77 -56.67
C VAL A 175 -33.18 -16.42 -57.12
#